data_AF-A0A9E2S0K8-F1
#
_entry.id   AF-A0A9E2S0K8-F1
#
_cell.length_a   1.000
_cell.length_b   1.000
_cell.length_c   1.000
_cell.angle_alpha   90.00
_cell.angle_beta   90.00
_cell.angle_gamma   90.00
#
_symmetry.space_group_name_H-M   'P 1'
#
loop_
_entity.id
_entity.type
_entity.pdbx_description
1 polymer ?
#
loop_
_entity_poly.entity_id
_entity_poly.type
_entity_poly.pdbx_seq_one_letter_code
_entity_poly.pdbx_strand_id
1 'polypeptide(L)' 'RRPLLHALMGHGTLSARALATDDHVGVLYENDEPVRVMSDLPVDPASGPSAYRLELRDGRVHEVRWPVGTPFPSI' A
#
# COMPACT_ATOMS: atom_id res chain seq x y z
N ARG A 1 -8.15 -3.61 8.51
CA ARG A 1 -7.44 -4.59 7.64
C ARG A 1 -5.92 -4.59 7.88
N ARG A 2 -5.27 -3.43 8.10
CA ARG A 2 -3.82 -3.32 8.37
C ARG A 2 -3.28 -4.10 9.58
N PRO A 3 -3.94 -4.15 10.76
CA PRO A 3 -3.40 -4.91 11.90
C PRO A 3 -3.19 -6.41 11.62
N LEU A 4 -4.09 -7.04 10.85
CA LEU A 4 -3.94 -8.44 10.45
C LEU A 4 -2.75 -8.61 9.50
N LEU A 5 -2.62 -7.72 8.51
CA LEU A 5 -1.48 -7.75 7.59
C LEU A 5 -0.15 -7.65 8.34
N HIS A 6 -0.06 -6.77 9.35
CA HIS A 6 1.14 -6.63 10.17
C HIS A 6 1.49 -7.92 10.92
N ALA A 7 0.49 -8.56 11.52
CA ALA A 7 0.70 -9.83 12.22
C ALA A 7 1.18 -10.93 11.27
N LEU A 8 0.57 -11.03 10.08
CA LEU A 8 0.95 -12.03 9.08
C LEU A 8 2.37 -11.80 8.52
N MET A 9 2.77 -10.55 8.33
CA MET A 9 4.15 -10.21 7.96
C MET A 9 5.11 -10.54 9.10
N GLY A 10 4.79 -10.16 10.34
CA GLY A 10 5.62 -10.43 11.52
C GLY A 10 5.80 -11.91 11.82
N HIS A 11 4.81 -12.74 11.51
CA HIS A 11 4.87 -14.20 11.62
C HIS A 11 5.56 -14.88 10.42
N GLY A 12 5.97 -14.12 9.39
CA GLY A 12 6.56 -14.67 8.17
C GLY A 12 5.59 -15.46 7.28
N THR A 13 4.28 -15.33 7.51
CA THR A 13 3.25 -15.96 6.66
C THR A 13 3.11 -15.23 5.32
N LEU A 14 3.26 -13.91 5.34
CA LEU A 14 3.31 -13.08 4.13
C LEU A 14 4.71 -12.50 3.94
N SER A 15 5.00 -12.13 2.69
CA SER A 15 6.26 -11.51 2.30
C SER A 15 6.61 -10.28 3.15
N ALA A 16 7.91 -10.02 3.29
CA ALA A 16 8.42 -8.84 4.00
C ALA A 16 8.03 -7.51 3.34
N ARG A 17 7.47 -7.54 2.12
CA ARG A 17 6.88 -6.38 1.44
C ARG A 17 5.46 -6.68 1.03
N ALA A 18 4.55 -5.74 1.28
CA ALA A 18 3.16 -5.85 0.89
C ALA A 18 2.57 -4.47 0.55
N LEU A 19 1.46 -4.48 -0.19
CA LEU A 19 0.63 -3.31 -0.45
C LEU A 19 -0.73 -3.52 0.21
N ALA A 20 -1.29 -2.45 0.76
CA ALA A 20 -2.65 -2.41 1.27
C ALA A 20 -3.35 -1.15 0.77
N THR A 21 -4.67 -1.20 0.66
CA THR A 21 -5.49 -0.05 0.27
C THR A 21 -6.59 0.19 1.29
N ASP A 22 -6.99 1.45 1.42
CA ASP A 22 -8.28 1.79 2.01
C ASP A 22 -9.42 1.42 1.04
N ASP A 23 -10.66 1.51 1.51
CA ASP A 23 -11.83 1.26 0.67
C ASP A 23 -11.87 2.27 -0.50
N HIS A 24 -12.44 1.86 -1.64
CA HIS A 24 -12.53 2.67 -2.87
C HIS A 24 -11.17 3.05 -3.50
N VAL A 25 -10.08 2.42 -3.07
CA VAL A 25 -8.73 2.62 -3.61
C VAL A 25 -8.17 1.31 -4.18
N GLY A 26 -7.60 1.41 -5.37
CA GLY A 26 -6.88 0.33 -6.05
C GLY A 26 -5.47 0.75 -6.43
N VAL A 27 -4.62 -0.25 -6.70
CA VAL A 27 -3.29 -0.05 -7.28
C VAL A 27 -3.33 -0.54 -8.73
N LEU A 28 -2.97 0.33 -9.66
CA LEU A 28 -2.76 -0.04 -11.05
C LEU A 28 -1.39 -0.69 -11.18
N TYR A 29 -1.36 -1.86 -11.83
CA TYR A 29 -0.14 -2.58 -12.17
C TYR A 29 0.04 -2.63 -13.67
N GLU A 30 1.29 -2.48 -14.11
CA GLU A 30 1.71 -2.69 -15.49
C GLU A 30 2.91 -3.63 -15.47
N ASN A 31 2.81 -4.79 -16.14
CA ASN A 31 3.85 -5.82 -16.13
C ASN A 31 4.29 -6.24 -14.71
N ASP A 32 3.31 -6.50 -13.84
CA ASP A 32 3.50 -6.84 -12.42
C ASP A 32 4.13 -5.74 -11.54
N GLU A 33 4.43 -4.57 -12.10
CA GLU A 33 4.94 -3.42 -11.37
C GLU A 33 3.80 -2.48 -10.96
N PRO A 34 3.68 -2.10 -9.67
CA PRO A 34 2.72 -1.09 -9.28
C PRO A 34 3.15 0.25 -9.87
N VAL A 35 2.24 0.94 -10.57
CA VAL A 35 2.56 2.21 -11.26
C VAL A 35 1.80 3.40 -10.70
N ARG A 36 0.58 3.22 -10.20
CA ARG A 36 -0.25 4.32 -9.71
C ARG A 36 -1.31 3.88 -8.71
N VAL A 37 -1.64 4.76 -7.77
CA VAL A 37 -2.82 4.61 -6.91
C VAL A 37 -4.03 5.28 -7.57
N MET A 38 -5.14 4.55 -7.67
CA MET A 38 -6.38 4.99 -8.30
C MET A 38 -7.56 4.95 -7.32
N SER A 39 -8.57 5.78 -7.56
CA SER A 39 -9.87 5.72 -6.89
C SER A 39 -10.98 5.89 -7.93
N ASP A 40 -12.12 5.28 -7.66
CA ASP A 40 -13.37 5.42 -8.42
C ASP A 40 -14.18 6.66 -7.99
N LEU A 41 -13.77 7.33 -6.91
CA LEU A 41 -14.41 8.52 -6.37
C LEU A 41 -13.46 9.73 -6.40
N PRO A 42 -13.98 10.97 -6.46
CA PRO A 42 -13.20 12.16 -6.17
C PRO A 42 -12.72 12.13 -4.71
N VAL A 43 -11.42 12.22 -4.49
CA VAL A 43 -10.81 12.20 -3.16
C VAL A 43 -9.77 13.30 -3.00
N ASP A 44 -9.61 13.79 -1.78
CA ASP A 44 -8.49 14.68 -1.44
C ASP A 44 -7.19 13.87 -1.32
N PRO A 45 -6.15 14.13 -2.14
CA PRO A 45 -4.87 13.43 -2.01
C PRO A 45 -4.20 13.65 -0.63
N ALA A 46 -4.40 14.80 0.01
CA ALA A 46 -3.73 15.12 1.26
C ALA A 46 -4.27 14.32 2.44
N SER A 47 -5.60 14.18 2.54
CA SER A 47 -6.27 13.60 3.72
C SER A 47 -7.18 12.39 3.43
N GLY A 48 -7.51 12.13 2.16
CA GLY A 48 -8.43 11.07 1.74
C GLY A 48 -7.84 9.66 1.77
N PRO A 49 -8.61 8.66 1.30
CA PRO A 49 -8.18 7.27 1.29
C PRO A 49 -6.95 7.06 0.41
N SER A 50 -6.15 6.06 0.73
CA SER A 50 -4.83 5.86 0.11
C SER A 50 -4.43 4.39 -0.02
N ALA A 51 -3.36 4.17 -0.78
CA ALA A 51 -2.59 2.94 -0.68
C ALA A 51 -1.49 3.10 0.38
N TYR A 52 -0.95 1.98 0.82
CA TYR A 52 0.14 1.91 1.79
C TYR A 52 1.12 0.86 1.32
N ARG A 53 2.42 1.19 1.30
CA ARG A 53 3.48 0.18 1.21
C ARG A 53 3.92 -0.17 2.60
N LEU A 54 3.97 -1.46 2.85
CA LEU A 54 4.39 -2.03 4.11
C LEU A 54 5.68 -2.78 3.90
N GLU A 55 6.65 -2.52 4.78
CA GLU A 55 7.94 -3.19 4.76
C GLU A 55 8.30 -3.67 6.15
N LEU A 56 8.52 -4.98 6.30
CA LEU A 56 9.09 -5.57 7.50
C LEU A 56 10.60 -5.35 7.49
N ARG A 57 11.09 -4.51 8.39
CA ARG A 57 12.52 -4.23 8.59
C ARG A 57 12.80 -4.27 10.10
N ASP A 58 13.89 -4.95 10.48
CA ASP A 58 14.30 -5.08 11.90
C ASP A 58 13.17 -5.58 12.83
N GLY A 59 12.35 -6.53 12.34
CA GLY A 59 11.23 -7.11 13.08
C GLY A 59 10.05 -6.15 13.27
N ARG A 60 10.02 -5.00 12.59
CA ARG A 60 8.95 -4.00 12.66
C ARG A 60 8.39 -3.70 11.28
N VAL A 61 7.07 -3.53 11.22
CA VAL A 61 6.40 -3.15 9.98
C VAL A 61 6.40 -1.64 9.88
N HIS A 62 7.03 -1.13 8.81
CA HIS A 62 7.05 0.27 8.44
C HIS A 62 6.02 0.53 7.35
N GLU A 63 5.21 1.57 7.53
CA GLU A 63 4.18 1.96 6.57
C GLU A 63 4.54 3.29 5.92
N VAL A 64 4.34 3.38 4.61
CA VAL A 64 4.41 4.65 3.86
C VAL A 64 3.08 4.84 3.14
N ARG A 65 2.40 5.96 3.42
CA ARG A 65 1.15 6.35 2.76
C ARG A 65 1.44 6.81 1.33
N TRP A 66 0.64 6.30 0.40
CA TRP A 66 0.64 6.65 -1.01
C TRP A 66 -0.72 7.21 -1.44
N PRO A 67 -0.82 8.54 -1.62
CA PRO A 67 -2.05 9.17 -2.06
C PRO A 67 -2.50 8.72 -3.45
N VAL A 68 -3.81 8.77 -3.69
CA VAL A 68 -4.40 8.63 -5.02
C VAL A 68 -3.77 9.63 -6.00
N GLY A 69 -3.49 9.17 -7.23
CA GLY A 69 -2.83 9.96 -8.27
C GLY A 69 -1.30 9.96 -8.20
N THR A 70 -0.71 9.48 -7.10
CA THR A 70 0.75 9.39 -6.95
C THR A 70 1.30 8.25 -7.81
N PRO A 71 2.32 8.49 -8.67
CA PRO A 71 3.04 7.41 -9.32
C PRO A 71 3.86 6.63 -8.31
N PHE A 72 3.92 5.31 -8.46
CA PHE A 72 4.85 4.50 -7.70
C PHE A 72 6.27 4.77 -8.20
N PRO A 73 7.25 4.95 -7.30
CA PRO A 73 8.64 5.03 -7.71
C PRO A 73 9.05 3.70 -8.34
N SER A 74 9.70 3.77 -9.51
CA SER A 74 10.32 2.61 -10.15
C SER A 74 11.25 1.92 -9.13
N ILE A 75 11.06 0.62 -8.93
CA ILE A 75 11.83 -0.19 -7.99
C ILE A 75 13.22 -0.53 -8.55
#